data_AF-A0A120FER8-F1
#
_entry.id   AF-A0A120FER8-F1
#
_cell.length_a   1.000
_cell.length_b   1.000
_cell.length_c   1.000
_cell.angle_alpha   90.00
_cell.angle_beta   90.00
_cell.angle_gamma   90.00
#
_symmetry.space_group_name_H-M   'P 1'
#
loop_
_entity.id
_entity.type
_entity.pdbx_description
1 polymer ?
#
loop_
_entity_poly.entity_id
_entity_poly.type
_entity_poly.pdbx_seq_one_letter_code
_entity_poly.pdbx_strand_id
1 'polypeptide(L)' 'MSASDETHTCLLQALDTIRNMGARGWEFRAATDLARFLAAEGRISDAGALLQPILDKFGEALDTEDLKIAGGVLP' A
#
# COMPACT_ATOMS: atom_id res chain seq x y z
N MET A 1 -18.30 -14.33 -3.53
CA MET A 1 -17.21 -13.36 -3.45
C MET A 1 -17.36 -12.41 -4.61
N SER A 2 -17.27 -11.10 -4.37
CA SER A 2 -17.27 -10.11 -5.45
C SER A 2 -15.87 -10.05 -6.09
N ALA A 3 -15.76 -9.64 -7.35
CA ALA A 3 -14.47 -9.49 -8.03
C ALA A 3 -13.50 -8.54 -7.29
N SER A 4 -14.05 -7.57 -6.53
CA SER A 4 -13.27 -6.71 -5.63
C SER A 4 -12.64 -7.46 -4.46
N ASP A 5 -13.34 -8.44 -3.88
CA ASP A 5 -12.83 -9.22 -2.74
C ASP A 5 -11.67 -10.12 -3.17
N GLU A 6 -11.76 -10.70 -4.37
CA GLU A 6 -10.67 -11.50 -4.96
C GLU A 6 -9.45 -10.62 -5.29
N THR A 7 -9.68 -9.43 -5.84
CA THR A 7 -8.60 -8.46 -6.13
C THR A 7 -7.89 -8.04 -4.84
N HIS A 8 -8.64 -7.70 -3.80
CA HIS A 8 -8.09 -7.35 -2.49
C HIS A 8 -7.27 -8.49 -1.89
N THR A 9 -7.77 -9.72 -1.94
CA THR A 9 -7.08 -10.90 -1.39
C THR A 9 -5.77 -11.18 -2.15
N CYS A 10 -5.80 -11.10 -3.48
CA CYS A 10 -4.62 -11.31 -4.32
C CYS A 10 -3.53 -10.25 -4.03
N LEU A 11 -3.93 -8.99 -3.86
CA LEU A 11 -3.01 -7.90 -3.53
C LEU A 11 -2.38 -8.07 -2.14
N LEU A 12 -3.14 -8.55 -1.15
CA LEU A 12 -2.59 -8.86 0.18
C LEU A 12 -1.55 -9.99 0.14
N GLN A 13 -1.81 -11.04 -0.63
CA GLN A 13 -0.85 -12.15 -0.80
C GLN A 13 0.43 -11.73 -1.52
N ALA A 14 0.31 -10.87 -2.53
CA ALA A 14 1.46 -10.30 -3.22
C ALA A 14 2.30 -9.44 -2.26
N LEU A 15 1.66 -8.61 -1.43
CA LEU A 15 2.31 -7.81 -0.39
C LEU A 15 3.10 -8.66 0.60
N ASP A 16 2.54 -9.77 1.06
CA ASP A 16 3.21 -10.67 2.01
C ASP A 16 4.42 -11.38 1.37
N THR A 17 4.31 -11.72 0.09
CA THR A 17 5.44 -12.28 -0.69
C THR A 17 6.57 -11.26 -0.85
N ILE A 18 6.23 -10.01 -1.15
CA ILE A 18 7.21 -8.93 -1.35
C ILE A 18 7.91 -8.55 -0.03
N ARG A 19 7.17 -8.57 1.09
CA ARG A 19 7.72 -8.39 2.45
C ARG A 19 8.84 -9.38 2.76
N ASN A 20 8.66 -10.64 2.40
CA ASN A 20 9.64 -11.70 2.64
C ASN A 20 10.88 -11.61 1.74
N MET A 21 10.81 -10.91 0.61
CA MET A 21 11.94 -10.74 -0.31
C MET A 21 12.89 -9.60 0.09
N GLY A 22 12.56 -8.79 1.12
CA GLY A 22 13.37 -7.64 1.53
C GLY A 22 13.43 -6.51 0.48
N ALA A 23 12.59 -6.58 -0.54
CA ALA A 23 12.49 -5.60 -1.63
C ALA A 23 11.60 -4.42 -1.18
N ARG A 24 12.09 -3.63 -0.24
CA ARG A 24 11.34 -2.53 0.40
C ARG A 24 10.65 -1.60 -0.62
N GLY A 25 11.31 -1.21 -1.71
CA GLY A 25 10.67 -0.37 -2.74
C GLY A 25 9.46 -1.02 -3.43
N TRP A 26 9.44 -2.35 -3.58
CA TRP A 26 8.31 -3.08 -4.16
C TRP A 26 7.15 -3.21 -3.17
N GLU A 27 7.44 -3.32 -1.87
CA GLU A 27 6.42 -3.38 -0.82
C GLU A 27 5.65 -2.07 -0.76
N PHE A 28 6.37 -0.95 -0.84
CA PHE A 28 5.78 0.39 -0.84
C PHE A 28 4.87 0.63 -2.04
N ARG A 29 5.30 0.25 -3.25
CA ARG A 29 4.46 0.35 -4.45
C ARG A 29 3.20 -0.49 -4.35
N ALA A 30 3.33 -1.76 -3.96
CA ALA A 30 2.18 -2.65 -3.84
C ALA A 30 1.15 -2.15 -2.80
N ALA A 31 1.62 -1.61 -1.67
CA ALA A 31 0.75 -1.01 -0.67
C ALA A 31 0.07 0.27 -1.14
N THR A 32 0.79 1.11 -1.88
CA THR A 32 0.23 2.35 -2.44
C THR A 32 -0.86 2.05 -3.46
N ASP A 33 -0.66 1.06 -4.33
CA ASP A 33 -1.66 0.65 -5.32
C ASP A 33 -2.91 0.06 -4.65
N LEU A 34 -2.74 -0.76 -3.62
CA LEU A 34 -3.87 -1.33 -2.87
C LEU A 34 -4.63 -0.25 -2.07
N ALA A 35 -3.94 0.71 -1.47
CA ALA A 35 -4.57 1.82 -0.78
C ALA A 35 -5.38 2.72 -1.73
N ARG A 36 -4.87 2.96 -2.95
CA ARG A 36 -5.62 3.66 -4.00
C ARG A 36 -6.87 2.91 -4.43
N PHE A 37 -6.78 1.59 -4.57
CA PHE A 37 -7.94 0.75 -4.87
C PHE A 37 -9.01 0.86 -3.78
N LEU A 38 -8.63 0.69 -2.51
CA LEU A 38 -9.55 0.82 -1.37
C LEU A 38 -10.18 2.21 -1.26
N ALA A 39 -9.40 3.27 -1.51
CA ALA A 39 -9.92 4.63 -1.54
C ALA A 39 -10.93 4.85 -2.67
N ALA A 40 -10.70 4.27 -3.85
CA ALA A 40 -11.64 4.32 -4.99
C ALA A 40 -12.95 3.57 -4.70
N GLU A 41 -12.92 2.56 -3.82
CA GLU A 41 -14.12 1.87 -3.32
C GLU A 41 -14.81 2.59 -2.14
N GLY A 42 -14.32 3.77 -1.74
CA GLY A 42 -14.86 4.53 -0.61
C GLY A 42 -14.37 4.05 0.76
N ARG A 43 -13.43 3.10 0.81
CA ARG A 43 -12.88 2.49 2.03
C ARG A 43 -11.62 3.23 2.51
N ILE A 44 -11.75 4.54 2.71
CA ILE A 44 -10.62 5.43 3.05
C ILE A 44 -9.91 5.01 4.35
N SER A 45 -10.67 4.57 5.37
CA SER A 45 -10.09 4.12 6.64
C SER A 45 -9.22 2.87 6.49
N ASP A 46 -9.62 1.94 5.63
CA ASP A 46 -8.87 0.71 5.37
C ASP A 46 -7.59 1.01 4.57
N ALA A 47 -7.67 1.94 3.62
CA ALA A 47 -6.51 2.44 2.88
C ALA A 47 -5.47 3.07 3.82
N GLY A 48 -5.92 3.89 4.77
CA GLY A 48 -5.06 4.50 5.79
C GLY A 48 -4.41 3.47 6.71
N ALA A 49 -5.18 2.52 7.23
CA ALA A 49 -4.68 1.46 8.10
C ALA A 49 -3.64 0.55 7.41
N LEU A 50 -3.74 0.39 6.09
CA LEU A 50 -2.77 -0.36 5.28
C LEU A 50 -1.44 0.39 5.08
N LEU A 51 -1.50 1.70 4.82
CA LEU A 51 -0.32 2.52 4.55
C LEU A 51 0.44 2.93 5.81
N GLN A 52 -0.25 3.20 6.92
CA GLN A 52 0.35 3.67 8.18
C GLN A 52 1.58 2.86 8.64
N PRO A 53 1.51 1.52 8.79
CA PRO A 53 2.67 0.74 9.27
C PRO A 53 3.81 0.67 8.25
N ILE A 54 3.55 0.92 6.98
CA ILE A 54 4.57 0.93 5.91
C ILE A 54 5.26 2.29 5.90
N LEU A 55 4.50 3.39 6.02
CA LEU A 55 5.08 4.72 6.19
C LEU A 55 5.92 4.82 7.46
N ASP A 56 5.46 4.25 8.59
CA ASP A 56 6.23 4.24 9.84
C ASP A 56 7.54 3.45 9.72
N LYS A 57 7.51 2.27 9.06
CA LYS A 57 8.72 1.44 8.84
C LYS A 57 9.70 2.05 7.84
N PHE A 58 9.21 2.87 6.94
CA PHE A 58 10.04 3.49 5.92
C PHE A 58 10.42 4.93 6.25
N GLY A 59 9.84 5.57 7.27
CA GLY A 59 10.24 6.91 7.73
C GLY A 59 11.72 7.01 8.12
N GLU A 60 12.36 5.88 8.44
CA GLU A 60 13.80 5.80 8.69
C GLU A 60 14.66 5.50 7.43
N ALA A 61 14.06 5.13 6.30
CA ALA A 61 14.79 4.63 5.11
C ALA A 61 14.22 5.04 3.72
N LEU A 62 13.24 5.95 3.63
CA LEU A 62 12.61 6.35 2.37
C LEU A 62 13.42 7.39 1.63
N ASP A 63 13.96 6.99 0.49
CA ASP A 63 14.54 7.88 -0.50
C ASP A 63 13.39 8.62 -1.23
N THR A 64 13.16 9.84 -0.79
CA THR A 64 12.62 11.08 -1.41
C THR A 64 11.54 11.04 -2.52
N GLU A 65 11.44 10.04 -3.38
CA GLU A 65 10.54 10.03 -4.55
C GLU A 65 9.19 9.35 -4.25
N ASP A 66 9.22 8.28 -3.45
CA ASP A 66 8.03 7.53 -3.03
C ASP A 66 7.12 8.36 -2.10
N LEU A 67 7.71 9.28 -1.32
CA LEU A 67 6.99 10.25 -0.47
C LEU A 67 6.17 11.27 -1.26
N LYS A 68 6.64 11.68 -2.45
CA LYS A 68 5.89 12.61 -3.32
C LYS A 68 4.66 11.98 -3.93
N ILE A 69 4.73 10.68 -4.25
CA ILE A 69 3.60 9.94 -4.82
C ILE A 69 2.54 9.68 -3.76
N ALA A 70 2.94 9.38 -2.52
CA ALA A 70 2.03 9.22 -1.39
C ALA A 70 1.38 10.54 -0.95
N GLY A 71 2.13 11.65 -0.95
CA GLY A 71 1.61 12.98 -0.63
C GLY A 71 0.54 13.50 -1.59
N GLY A 72 0.48 12.98 -2.82
CA GLY A 72 -0.57 13.30 -3.79
C GLY A 72 -1.86 12.48 -3.64
N VAL A 73 -1.89 11.51 -2.72
CA VAL A 73 -3.05 10.63 -2.47
C VAL A 73 -3.84 11.05 -1.23
N LEU A 74 -3.24 11.83 -0.33
CA LEU A 74 -3.91 12.40 0.83
C LEU A 74 -4.45 13.80 0.48
N PRO A 75 -5.67 14.17 0.93
CA PRO A 75 -6.23 15.50 0.72
C PRO A 75 -5.49 16.61 1.49
#